data_AF-A0A453EPN8-F1
#
_entry.id   AF-A0A453EPN8-F1
#
_cell.length_a   1.000
_cell.length_b   1.000
_cell.length_c   1.000
_cell.angle_alpha   90.00
_cell.angle_beta   90.00
_cell.angle_gamma   90.00
#
_symmetry.space_group_name_H-M   'P 1'
#
loop_
_entity.id
_entity.type
_entity.pdbx_description
1 polymer ?
#
loop_
_entity_poly.entity_id
_entity_poly.type
_entity_poly.pdbx_seq_one_letter_code
_entity_poly.pdbx_strand_id
1 'polypeptide(L)'
;SQARRKRGLSSSGRPRWQTALSVAAKNAALLAVLLYLGDQAWRWAHPAPLAQPDDAALAGYTARINDVEASLARAFGALKVQLEAVDRKIDGEVGAARGELAALLEEKRLAIEGQLNLLDARTDELNDALGGLRRMEFLRKDQFEAFLDEFKESLGSNSGAEVDLDQVLALAREIVMREIEKHAADGVGRVDYAVGSAGGRVVRYSEAYDAGKRGGLLSALPFGGGDNGDQSQKILQPSFGEPGQCFPLKGSSGFVEIQLRKGIIPEAITLEHVSKDVAYDMSTAPKDCRLSGWYQGTHTETPPNHAAEMYALTEFTYDLAKNNIQTFDITAPDVGVVNMVRLDFTSNHGSSALTCIYRIRVHGHEPVTPVIASPLP
;
A
#
# COMPACT_ATOMS: atom_id res chain seq x y z
N SER A 1 -86.10 -80.85 43.64
CA SER A 1 -87.36 -81.31 44.29
C SER A 1 -87.55 -80.42 45.53
N GLN A 2 -88.66 -79.77 45.86
CA GLN A 2 -90.10 -80.00 45.72
C GLN A 2 -90.79 -78.63 45.59
N ALA A 3 -91.65 -78.40 44.60
CA ALA A 3 -93.09 -78.70 44.55
C ALA A 3 -93.99 -77.55 45.06
N ARG A 4 -94.45 -76.78 44.06
CA ARG A 4 -95.73 -76.06 43.92
C ARG A 4 -96.83 -76.40 44.96
N ARG A 5 -97.57 -75.36 45.36
CA ARG A 5 -99.05 -75.44 45.42
C ARG A 5 -99.71 -74.06 45.28
N LYS A 6 -100.56 -73.94 44.26
CA LYS A 6 -101.58 -72.89 44.09
C LYS A 6 -102.83 -73.30 44.88
N ARG A 7 -103.62 -72.31 45.33
CA ARG A 7 -105.09 -72.37 45.38
C ARG A 7 -105.64 -70.94 45.35
N GLY A 8 -106.66 -70.71 44.51
CA GLY A 8 -107.38 -69.45 44.36
C GLY A 8 -108.81 -69.54 44.88
N LEU A 9 -109.69 -68.69 44.30
CA LEU A 9 -111.15 -68.51 44.49
C LEU A 9 -111.50 -67.50 45.60
N SER A 10 -112.51 -66.62 45.51
CA SER A 10 -113.53 -66.30 44.49
C SER A 10 -114.26 -65.01 44.93
N SER A 11 -114.83 -64.26 44.00
CA SER A 11 -115.62 -63.03 44.24
C SER A 11 -117.08 -63.33 44.64
N SER A 12 -117.69 -62.44 45.41
CA SER A 12 -119.16 -62.36 45.57
C SER A 12 -119.61 -60.90 45.72
N GLY A 13 -120.53 -60.47 44.85
CA GLY A 13 -121.06 -59.10 44.74
C GLY A 13 -121.77 -58.59 45.99
N ARG A 14 -121.69 -57.27 46.19
CA ARG A 14 -122.06 -56.57 47.42
C ARG A 14 -123.38 -55.76 47.26
N PRO A 15 -124.34 -55.87 48.21
CA PRO A 15 -125.67 -55.23 48.14
C PRO A 15 -125.68 -53.73 48.50
N ARG A 16 -126.66 -53.00 47.93
CA ARG A 16 -126.77 -51.52 47.81
C ARG A 16 -126.66 -50.67 49.10
N TRP A 17 -126.78 -51.25 50.30
CA TRP A 17 -126.61 -50.52 51.56
C TRP A 17 -125.14 -50.17 51.85
N GLN A 18 -124.19 -50.96 51.32
CA GLN A 18 -122.77 -50.65 51.41
C GLN A 18 -122.39 -49.41 50.58
N THR A 19 -123.17 -49.09 49.55
CA THR A 19 -122.98 -47.87 48.76
C THR A 19 -123.35 -46.63 49.56
N ALA A 20 -124.43 -46.66 50.35
CA ALA A 20 -124.81 -45.53 51.20
C ALA A 20 -123.78 -45.27 52.31
N LEU A 21 -123.28 -46.33 52.94
CA LEU A 21 -122.24 -46.23 53.98
C LEU A 21 -120.89 -45.79 53.39
N SER A 22 -120.58 -46.22 52.16
CA SER A 22 -119.44 -45.72 51.40
C SER A 22 -119.55 -44.22 51.08
N VAL A 23 -120.73 -43.72 50.74
CA VAL A 23 -120.93 -42.29 50.44
C VAL A 23 -120.79 -41.46 51.71
N ALA A 24 -121.36 -41.90 52.83
CA ALA A 24 -121.20 -41.23 54.12
C ALA A 24 -119.72 -41.17 54.56
N ALA A 25 -118.97 -42.28 54.42
CA ALA A 25 -117.55 -42.31 54.74
C ALA A 25 -116.72 -41.39 53.82
N LYS A 26 -117.05 -41.32 52.53
CA LYS A 26 -116.39 -40.40 51.58
C LYS A 26 -116.64 -38.94 51.93
N ASN A 27 -117.87 -38.59 52.34
CA ASN A 27 -118.19 -37.22 52.75
C ASN A 27 -117.49 -36.84 54.06
N ALA A 28 -117.38 -37.77 55.02
CA ALA A 28 -116.63 -37.55 56.25
C ALA A 28 -115.12 -37.36 55.98
N ALA A 29 -114.54 -38.16 55.08
CA ALA A 29 -113.15 -38.00 54.66
C ALA A 29 -112.93 -36.65 53.95
N LEU A 30 -113.88 -36.21 53.13
CA LEU A 30 -113.80 -34.92 52.43
C LEU A 30 -113.86 -33.74 53.41
N LEU A 31 -114.70 -33.82 54.45
CA LEU A 31 -114.72 -32.84 55.54
C LEU A 31 -113.39 -32.80 56.31
N ALA A 32 -112.78 -33.95 56.60
CA ALA A 32 -111.48 -33.99 57.27
C ALA A 32 -110.37 -33.35 56.41
N VAL A 33 -110.39 -33.58 55.09
CA VAL A 33 -109.46 -32.93 54.15
C VAL A 33 -109.68 -31.42 54.10
N LEU A 34 -110.93 -30.95 54.07
CA LEU A 34 -111.24 -29.51 54.08
C LEU A 34 -110.79 -28.84 55.38
N LEU A 35 -110.98 -29.49 56.53
CA LEU A 35 -110.49 -28.99 57.82
C LEU A 35 -108.95 -28.97 57.87
N TYR A 36 -108.29 -29.98 57.31
CA TYR A 36 -106.83 -30.03 57.21
C TYR A 36 -106.29 -28.92 56.30
N LEU A 37 -106.90 -28.71 55.13
CA LEU A 37 -106.54 -27.61 54.23
C LEU A 37 -106.82 -26.25 54.87
N GLY A 38 -107.90 -26.14 55.67
CA GLY A 38 -108.20 -24.97 56.48
C GLY A 38 -107.13 -24.67 57.53
N ASP A 39 -106.64 -25.68 58.25
CA ASP A 39 -105.54 -25.55 59.23
C ASP A 39 -104.24 -25.13 58.53
N GLN A 40 -103.92 -25.70 57.36
CA GLN A 40 -102.76 -25.29 56.58
C GLN A 40 -102.86 -23.84 56.09
N ALA A 41 -104.03 -23.44 55.58
CA ALA A 41 -104.29 -22.07 55.15
C ALA A 41 -104.23 -21.08 56.34
N TRP A 42 -104.71 -21.48 57.52
CA TRP A 42 -104.63 -20.66 58.73
C TRP A 42 -103.19 -20.44 59.20
N ARG A 43 -102.35 -21.48 59.16
CA ARG A 43 -100.91 -21.39 59.46
C ARG A 43 -100.13 -20.56 58.44
N TRP A 44 -100.56 -20.58 57.19
CA TRP A 44 -100.01 -19.70 56.15
C TRP A 44 -100.44 -18.25 56.31
N ALA A 45 -101.69 -18.01 56.74
CA ALA A 45 -102.21 -16.66 56.95
C ALA A 45 -101.69 -16.01 58.25
N HIS A 46 -101.26 -16.81 59.23
CA HIS A 46 -100.69 -16.35 60.50
C HIS A 46 -99.30 -16.97 60.73
N PRO A 47 -98.28 -16.59 59.93
CA PRO A 47 -96.92 -17.03 60.19
C PRO A 47 -96.47 -16.52 61.56
N ALA A 48 -95.84 -17.40 62.35
CA ALA A 48 -95.23 -17.02 63.62
C ALA A 48 -94.21 -15.88 63.39
N PRO A 49 -93.99 -14.98 64.38
CA PRO A 49 -92.98 -13.95 64.25
C PRO A 49 -91.63 -14.58 63.93
N LEU A 50 -90.96 -14.06 62.91
CA LEU A 50 -89.63 -14.50 62.49
C LEU A 50 -88.66 -14.41 63.68
N ALA A 51 -88.09 -15.56 64.06
CA ALA A 51 -86.86 -15.59 64.84
C ALA A 51 -85.76 -14.91 64.02
N GLN A 52 -84.97 -14.05 64.67
CA GLN A 52 -83.88 -13.30 64.05
C GLN A 52 -82.90 -14.23 63.31
N PRO A 53 -82.25 -13.77 62.22
CA PRO A 53 -81.22 -14.55 61.55
C PRO A 53 -80.03 -14.76 62.50
N ASP A 54 -79.56 -16.00 62.61
CA ASP A 54 -78.36 -16.33 63.38
C ASP A 54 -77.14 -15.62 62.75
N ASP A 55 -76.67 -14.53 63.38
CA ASP A 55 -75.46 -13.77 63.00
C ASP A 55 -74.24 -14.66 62.78
N ALA A 56 -74.20 -15.85 63.37
CA ALA A 56 -73.12 -16.82 63.25
C ALA A 56 -72.93 -17.37 61.81
N ALA A 57 -74.00 -17.56 61.04
CA ALA A 57 -73.91 -18.13 59.69
C ALA A 57 -73.42 -17.08 58.67
N LEU A 58 -73.89 -15.84 58.80
CA LEU A 58 -73.45 -14.71 57.98
C LEU A 58 -72.00 -14.31 58.31
N ALA A 59 -71.62 -14.34 59.60
CA ALA A 59 -70.25 -14.16 60.05
C ALA A 59 -69.29 -15.21 59.47
N GLY A 60 -69.74 -16.46 59.31
CA GLY A 60 -68.94 -17.53 58.71
C GLY A 60 -68.60 -17.30 57.24
N TYR A 61 -69.53 -16.74 56.45
CA TYR A 61 -69.29 -16.43 55.04
C TYR A 61 -68.46 -15.16 54.85
N THR A 62 -68.71 -14.10 55.63
CA THR A 62 -67.90 -12.88 55.60
C THR A 62 -66.47 -13.15 56.05
N ALA A 63 -66.27 -14.02 57.06
CA ALA A 63 -64.93 -14.46 57.46
C ALA A 63 -64.18 -15.17 56.33
N ARG A 64 -64.86 -16.02 55.53
CA ARG A 64 -64.24 -16.70 54.37
C ARG A 64 -63.89 -15.73 53.25
N ILE A 65 -64.75 -14.75 52.95
CA ILE A 65 -64.48 -13.74 51.93
C ILE A 65 -63.28 -12.87 52.36
N ASN A 66 -63.24 -12.44 53.61
CA ASN A 66 -62.13 -11.67 54.16
C ASN A 66 -60.81 -12.46 54.14
N ASP A 67 -60.84 -13.77 54.39
CA ASP A 67 -59.64 -14.60 54.31
C ASP A 67 -59.16 -14.81 52.87
N VAL A 68 -60.08 -14.93 51.91
CA VAL A 68 -59.76 -14.97 50.47
C VAL A 68 -59.16 -13.63 50.02
N GLU A 69 -59.75 -12.50 50.38
CA GLU A 69 -59.20 -11.16 50.09
C GLU A 69 -57.83 -10.96 50.73
N ALA A 70 -57.64 -11.40 51.98
CA ALA A 70 -56.36 -11.35 52.65
C ALA A 70 -55.32 -12.26 51.97
N SER A 71 -55.72 -13.44 51.48
CA SER A 71 -54.84 -14.34 50.73
C SER A 71 -54.44 -13.75 49.37
N LEU A 72 -55.36 -13.09 48.68
CA LEU A 72 -55.14 -12.41 47.41
C LEU A 72 -54.19 -11.21 47.60
N ALA A 73 -54.41 -10.41 48.65
CA ALA A 73 -53.54 -9.28 49.00
C ALA A 73 -52.12 -9.75 49.35
N ARG A 74 -51.99 -10.86 50.09
CA ARG A 74 -50.69 -11.50 50.37
C ARG A 74 -50.02 -11.99 49.08
N ALA A 75 -50.77 -12.61 48.17
CA ALA A 75 -50.24 -13.09 46.89
C ALA A 75 -49.77 -11.94 45.98
N PHE A 76 -50.55 -10.87 45.85
CA PHE A 76 -50.15 -9.67 45.11
C PHE A 76 -48.95 -8.96 45.74
N GLY A 77 -48.89 -8.91 47.07
CA GLY A 77 -47.73 -8.41 47.81
C GLY A 77 -46.47 -9.20 47.50
N ALA A 78 -46.54 -10.54 47.53
CA ALA A 78 -45.42 -11.41 47.17
C ALA A 78 -44.99 -11.24 45.71
N LEU A 79 -45.95 -11.14 44.79
CA LEU A 79 -45.67 -10.95 43.36
C LEU A 79 -45.02 -9.58 43.07
N LYS A 80 -45.42 -8.53 43.80
CA LYS A 80 -44.78 -7.22 43.74
C LYS A 80 -43.33 -7.27 44.21
N VAL A 81 -43.05 -7.95 45.32
CA VAL A 81 -41.67 -8.12 45.83
C VAL A 81 -40.81 -8.89 44.84
N GLN A 82 -41.36 -9.92 44.19
CA GLN A 82 -40.63 -10.66 43.15
C GLN A 82 -40.35 -9.81 41.91
N LEU A 83 -41.30 -8.99 41.48
CA LEU A 83 -41.11 -8.07 40.35
C LEU A 83 -40.05 -7.01 40.66
N GLU A 84 -40.08 -6.40 41.84
CA GLU A 84 -39.08 -5.43 42.30
C GLU A 84 -37.68 -6.07 42.43
N ALA A 85 -37.60 -7.34 42.82
CA ALA A 85 -36.34 -8.08 42.89
C ALA A 85 -35.77 -8.39 41.49
N VAL A 86 -36.62 -8.73 40.52
CA VAL A 86 -36.23 -8.95 39.12
C VAL A 86 -35.75 -7.64 38.49
N ASP A 87 -36.47 -6.55 38.71
CA ASP A 87 -36.12 -5.21 38.20
C ASP A 87 -34.73 -4.77 38.70
N ARG A 88 -34.47 -4.91 40.01
CA ARG A 88 -33.13 -4.66 40.59
C ARG A 88 -32.04 -5.56 40.02
N LYS A 89 -32.35 -6.82 39.70
CA LYS A 89 -31.37 -7.74 39.13
C LYS A 89 -31.04 -7.36 37.68
N ILE A 90 -32.04 -6.99 36.89
CA ILE A 90 -31.86 -6.49 35.52
C ILE A 90 -31.02 -5.21 35.53
N ASP A 91 -31.35 -4.25 36.39
CA ASP A 91 -30.57 -3.00 36.53
C ASP A 91 -29.12 -3.26 36.95
N GLY A 92 -28.89 -4.24 37.83
CA GLY A 92 -27.56 -4.63 38.25
C GLY A 92 -26.73 -5.26 37.12
N GLU A 93 -27.29 -6.24 36.41
CA GLU A 93 -26.60 -6.92 35.30
C GLU A 93 -26.39 -6.00 34.10
N VAL A 94 -27.38 -5.19 33.74
CA VAL A 94 -27.28 -4.17 32.67
C VAL A 94 -26.30 -3.06 33.06
N GLY A 95 -26.30 -2.64 34.32
CA GLY A 95 -25.35 -1.66 34.84
C GLY A 95 -23.90 -2.16 34.78
N ALA A 96 -23.66 -3.42 35.16
CA ALA A 96 -22.35 -4.05 35.06
C ALA A 96 -21.88 -4.18 33.60
N ALA A 97 -22.73 -4.68 32.70
CA ALA A 97 -22.42 -4.80 31.28
C ALA A 97 -22.14 -3.44 30.61
N ARG A 98 -22.90 -2.39 30.98
CA ARG A 98 -22.66 -1.03 30.52
C ARG A 98 -21.33 -0.47 31.05
N GLY A 99 -20.96 -0.80 32.29
CA GLY A 99 -19.67 -0.44 32.88
C GLY A 99 -18.50 -1.10 32.15
N GLU A 100 -18.57 -2.39 31.86
CA GLU A 100 -17.56 -3.11 31.08
C GLU A 100 -17.41 -2.56 29.66
N LEU A 101 -18.52 -2.27 28.98
CA LEU A 101 -18.49 -1.67 27.64
C LEU A 101 -17.88 -0.26 27.66
N ALA A 102 -18.18 0.55 28.68
CA ALA A 102 -17.57 1.87 28.83
C ALA A 102 -16.05 1.77 29.09
N ALA A 103 -15.60 0.82 29.90
CA ALA A 103 -14.18 0.58 30.14
C ALA A 103 -13.45 0.13 28.86
N LEU A 104 -14.03 -0.79 28.10
CA LEU A 104 -13.48 -1.25 26.81
C LEU A 104 -13.42 -0.13 25.77
N LEU A 105 -14.45 0.72 25.70
CA LEU A 105 -14.46 1.87 24.78
C LEU A 105 -13.34 2.85 25.11
N GLU A 106 -13.10 3.13 26.40
CA GLU A 106 -12.04 4.05 26.79
C GLU A 106 -10.64 3.45 26.57
N GLU A 107 -10.46 2.15 26.81
CA GLU A 107 -9.23 1.44 26.46
C GLU A 107 -8.94 1.51 24.95
N LYS A 108 -9.96 1.24 24.11
CA LYS A 108 -9.81 1.31 22.65
C LYS A 108 -9.57 2.74 22.17
N ARG A 109 -10.22 3.73 22.79
CA ARG A 109 -9.98 5.15 22.50
C ARG A 109 -8.54 5.52 22.79
N LEU A 110 -8.01 5.17 23.97
CA LEU A 110 -6.61 5.43 24.35
C LEU A 110 -5.63 4.71 23.41
N ALA A 111 -5.94 3.49 22.99
CA ALA A 111 -5.13 2.77 22.01
C ALA A 111 -5.10 3.47 20.64
N ILE A 112 -6.24 3.97 20.17
CA ILE A 112 -6.35 4.73 18.92
C ILE A 112 -5.62 6.07 19.03
N GLU A 113 -5.79 6.81 20.12
CA GLU A 113 -5.06 8.06 20.39
C GLU A 113 -3.54 7.81 20.43
N GLY A 114 -3.09 6.71 21.02
CA GLY A 114 -1.69 6.29 21.00
C GLY A 114 -1.16 5.99 19.59
N GLN A 115 -1.95 5.30 18.76
CA GLN A 115 -1.61 5.04 17.37
C GLN A 115 -1.58 6.32 16.53
N LEU A 116 -2.53 7.25 16.75
CA LEU A 116 -2.56 8.54 16.07
C LEU A 116 -1.35 9.39 16.43
N ASN A 117 -0.99 9.48 17.71
CA ASN A 117 0.21 10.22 18.15
C ASN A 117 1.50 9.63 17.58
N LEU A 118 1.59 8.29 17.45
CA LEU A 118 2.73 7.63 16.80
C LEU A 118 2.78 7.95 15.29
N LEU A 119 1.62 8.04 14.65
CA LEU A 119 1.50 8.37 13.23
C LEU A 119 1.86 9.85 12.98
N ASP A 120 1.47 10.74 13.89
CA ASP A 120 1.84 12.15 13.90
C ASP A 120 3.36 12.30 14.06
N ALA A 121 3.96 11.60 15.04
CA ALA A 121 5.41 11.59 15.23
C ALA A 121 6.18 11.07 14.00
N ARG A 122 5.68 10.03 13.32
CA ARG A 122 6.26 9.56 12.05
C ARG A 122 6.09 10.58 10.92
N THR A 123 4.97 11.30 10.90
CA THR A 123 4.70 12.35 9.91
C THR A 123 5.65 13.53 10.11
N ASP A 124 5.89 13.92 11.36
CA ASP A 124 6.88 14.94 11.73
C ASP A 124 8.30 14.49 11.40
N GLU A 125 8.69 13.24 11.71
CA GLU A 125 9.99 12.68 11.35
C GLU A 125 10.20 12.65 9.83
N LEU A 126 9.16 12.28 9.07
CA LEU A 126 9.17 12.32 7.61
C LEU A 126 9.28 13.75 7.09
N ASN A 127 8.57 14.71 7.70
CA ASN A 127 8.60 16.13 7.33
C ASN A 127 9.96 16.77 7.66
N ASP A 128 10.60 16.37 8.76
CA ASP A 128 11.96 16.77 9.13
C ASP A 128 13.01 16.16 8.19
N ALA A 129 12.83 14.90 7.79
CA ALA A 129 13.65 14.27 6.75
C ALA A 129 13.49 14.99 5.40
N LEU A 130 12.25 15.35 5.03
CA LEU A 130 11.96 16.15 3.84
C LEU A 130 12.54 17.57 3.94
N GLY A 131 12.48 18.19 5.11
CA GLY A 131 13.09 19.48 5.41
C GLY A 131 14.62 19.41 5.44
N GLY A 132 15.19 18.26 5.80
CA GLY A 132 16.61 17.94 5.66
C GLY A 132 17.01 17.82 4.19
N LEU A 133 16.22 17.09 3.39
CA LEU A 133 16.37 16.99 1.94
C LEU A 133 16.21 18.34 1.23
N ARG A 134 15.36 19.24 1.74
CA ARG A 134 15.19 20.63 1.25
C ARG A 134 16.37 21.54 1.62
N ARG A 135 17.07 21.24 2.72
CA ARG A 135 18.26 21.97 3.18
C ARG A 135 19.53 21.47 2.51
N MET A 136 19.58 20.21 2.11
CA MET A 136 20.51 19.74 1.09
C MET A 136 20.06 20.38 -0.23
N GLU A 137 20.94 21.09 -0.92
CA GLU A 137 20.61 21.83 -2.16
C GLU A 137 20.33 20.89 -3.36
N PHE A 138 19.51 19.85 -3.17
CA PHE A 138 18.94 19.09 -4.26
C PHE A 138 17.62 19.76 -4.64
N LEU A 139 17.72 20.64 -5.65
CA LEU A 139 16.66 21.42 -6.28
C LEU A 139 16.24 22.69 -5.52
N ARG A 140 16.51 23.83 -6.16
CA ARG A 140 15.85 25.09 -5.79
C ARG A 140 14.34 24.89 -5.94
N LYS A 141 13.55 25.38 -4.96
CA LYS A 141 12.08 25.20 -4.89
C LYS A 141 11.36 25.47 -6.21
N ASP A 142 11.80 26.48 -6.95
CA ASP A 142 11.27 26.90 -8.24
C ASP A 142 11.42 25.82 -9.31
N GLN A 143 12.51 25.04 -9.30
CA GLN A 143 12.72 23.95 -10.26
C GLN A 143 11.91 22.71 -9.92
N PHE A 144 11.71 22.43 -8.63
CA PHE A 144 10.88 21.31 -8.19
C PHE A 144 9.39 21.61 -8.40
N GLU A 145 8.93 22.82 -8.11
CA GLU A 145 7.56 23.27 -8.40
C GLU A 145 7.30 23.29 -9.91
N ALA A 146 8.26 23.78 -10.72
CA ALA A 146 8.14 23.71 -12.19
C ALA A 146 8.09 22.28 -12.73
N PHE A 147 8.90 21.35 -12.18
CA PHE A 147 8.85 19.93 -12.54
C PHE A 147 7.52 19.29 -12.14
N LEU A 148 6.99 19.61 -10.96
CA LEU A 148 5.69 19.11 -10.51
C LEU A 148 4.54 19.65 -11.36
N ASP A 149 4.59 20.92 -11.74
CA ASP A 149 3.59 21.53 -12.62
C ASP A 149 3.67 20.95 -14.05
N GLU A 150 4.87 20.76 -14.58
CA GLU A 150 5.10 20.09 -15.87
C GLU A 150 4.64 18.63 -15.85
N PHE A 151 4.89 17.92 -14.74
CA PHE A 151 4.43 16.55 -14.53
C PHE A 151 2.89 16.46 -14.42
N LYS A 152 2.27 17.44 -13.78
CA LYS A 152 0.81 17.56 -13.65
C LYS A 152 0.14 17.92 -14.98
N GLU A 153 0.78 18.73 -15.82
CA GLU A 153 0.34 19.01 -17.18
C GLU A 153 0.49 17.79 -18.11
N SER A 154 1.59 17.04 -17.97
CA SER A 154 1.86 15.80 -18.72
C SER A 154 0.82 14.70 -18.44
N LEU A 155 0.27 14.66 -17.23
CA LEU A 155 -0.80 13.72 -16.85
C LEU A 155 -2.19 14.06 -17.41
N GLY A 156 -2.32 15.15 -18.16
CA GLY A 156 -3.51 15.48 -18.94
C GLY A 156 -4.68 15.99 -18.10
N SER A 157 -5.11 17.22 -18.40
CA SER A 157 -6.44 17.71 -18.05
C SER A 157 -7.50 16.83 -18.71
N ASN A 158 -7.90 15.73 -18.06
CA ASN A 158 -9.22 15.15 -18.23
C ASN A 158 -9.62 14.36 -16.99
N SER A 159 -10.68 14.88 -16.37
CA SER A 159 -11.44 14.35 -15.24
C SER A 159 -10.78 14.50 -13.86
N GLY A 160 -11.56 15.01 -12.90
CA GLY A 160 -11.25 15.03 -11.48
C GLY A 160 -11.27 13.62 -10.88
N ALA A 161 -10.50 12.70 -11.47
CA ALA A 161 -10.10 11.46 -10.84
C ALA A 161 -8.94 11.80 -9.90
N GLU A 162 -9.17 11.57 -8.63
CA GLU A 162 -8.14 11.44 -7.59
C GLU A 162 -6.97 10.64 -8.20
N VAL A 163 -5.79 11.25 -8.28
CA VAL A 163 -4.59 10.57 -8.80
C VAL A 163 -4.33 9.38 -7.88
N ASP A 164 -4.67 8.20 -8.37
CA ASP A 164 -4.55 6.95 -7.63
C ASP A 164 -3.08 6.73 -7.27
N LEU A 165 -2.78 6.64 -5.97
CA LEU A 165 -1.42 6.51 -5.44
C LEU A 165 -0.71 5.31 -6.06
N ASP A 166 -1.46 4.25 -6.38
CA ASP A 166 -0.94 3.05 -7.02
C ASP A 166 -0.43 3.30 -8.45
N GLN A 167 -1.05 4.22 -9.20
CA GLN A 167 -0.61 4.61 -10.55
C GLN A 167 0.68 5.45 -10.50
N VAL A 168 0.80 6.34 -9.52
CA VAL A 168 2.02 7.12 -9.28
C VAL A 168 3.17 6.20 -8.87
N LEU A 169 2.91 5.24 -7.98
CA LEU A 169 3.90 4.24 -7.55
C LEU A 169 4.34 3.36 -8.72
N ALA A 170 3.42 2.96 -9.61
CA ALA A 170 3.75 2.17 -10.80
C ALA A 170 4.64 2.95 -11.78
N LEU A 171 4.32 4.21 -12.06
CA LEU A 171 5.12 5.07 -12.94
C LEU A 171 6.49 5.39 -12.32
N ALA A 172 6.54 5.70 -11.02
CA ALA A 172 7.80 5.92 -10.31
C ALA A 172 8.69 4.67 -10.38
N ARG A 173 8.11 3.47 -10.18
CA ARG A 173 8.83 2.21 -10.32
C ARG A 173 9.36 2.01 -11.74
N GLU A 174 8.58 2.33 -12.76
CA GLU A 174 9.01 2.20 -14.16
C GLU A 174 10.18 3.14 -14.48
N ILE A 175 10.11 4.40 -14.07
CA ILE A 175 11.18 5.39 -14.25
C ILE A 175 12.46 4.92 -13.54
N VAL A 176 12.35 4.45 -12.30
CA VAL A 176 13.48 3.94 -11.52
C VAL A 176 14.09 2.72 -12.20
N MET A 177 13.27 1.75 -12.64
CA MET A 177 13.76 0.57 -13.35
C MET A 177 14.48 0.94 -14.64
N ARG A 178 13.94 1.88 -15.42
CA ARG A 178 14.56 2.37 -16.66
C ARG A 178 15.91 3.04 -16.41
N GLU A 179 16.02 3.85 -15.37
CA GLU A 179 17.29 4.50 -15.02
C GLU A 179 18.31 3.49 -14.48
N ILE A 180 17.88 2.46 -13.74
CA ILE A 180 18.73 1.34 -13.31
C ILE A 180 19.23 0.54 -14.52
N GLU A 181 18.35 0.21 -15.47
CA GLU A 181 18.72 -0.49 -16.70
C GLU A 181 19.70 0.32 -17.54
N LYS A 182 19.50 1.63 -17.65
CA LYS A 182 20.43 2.55 -18.32
C LYS A 182 21.78 2.60 -17.59
N HIS A 183 21.78 2.63 -16.26
CA HIS A 183 23.01 2.55 -15.48
C HIS A 183 23.74 1.22 -15.69
N ALA A 184 23.01 0.10 -15.75
CA ALA A 184 23.55 -1.21 -16.09
C ALA A 184 24.10 -1.26 -17.53
N ALA A 185 23.50 -0.51 -18.46
CA ALA A 185 23.98 -0.30 -19.83
C ALA A 185 25.05 0.80 -19.91
N ASP A 186 26.02 0.76 -18.99
CA ASP A 186 27.19 1.66 -18.92
C ASP A 186 26.82 3.15 -18.68
N GLY A 187 25.59 3.46 -18.26
CA GLY A 187 25.12 4.81 -17.93
C GLY A 187 24.63 5.66 -19.11
N VAL A 188 24.94 5.27 -20.35
CA VAL A 188 24.60 6.04 -21.57
C VAL A 188 23.60 5.28 -22.46
N GLY A 189 23.62 3.95 -22.44
CA GLY A 189 22.75 3.14 -23.31
C GLY A 189 23.11 3.20 -24.81
N ARG A 190 24.35 3.58 -25.14
CA ARG A 190 24.90 3.61 -26.51
C ARG A 190 26.15 2.74 -26.61
N VAL A 191 26.36 2.09 -27.76
CA VAL A 191 27.53 1.24 -27.99
C VAL A 191 28.81 2.09 -28.05
N ASP A 192 29.81 1.74 -27.26
CA ASP A 192 31.13 2.38 -27.24
C ASP A 192 32.11 1.66 -28.18
N TYR A 193 32.52 2.30 -29.26
CA TYR A 193 33.50 1.78 -30.22
C TYR A 193 34.95 2.11 -29.85
N ALA A 194 35.16 2.97 -28.86
CA ALA A 194 36.49 3.32 -28.35
C ALA A 194 36.94 2.37 -27.22
N VAL A 195 36.03 1.61 -26.61
CA VAL A 195 36.31 0.75 -25.46
C VAL A 195 37.47 -0.23 -25.70
N GLY A 196 38.41 -0.25 -24.77
CA GLY A 196 39.65 -1.01 -24.89
C GLY A 196 39.43 -2.53 -24.91
N SER A 197 38.50 -3.01 -24.09
CA SER A 197 38.16 -4.44 -24.02
C SER A 197 37.57 -4.99 -25.32
N ALA A 198 36.98 -4.14 -26.18
CA ALA A 198 36.45 -4.55 -27.48
C ALA A 198 37.42 -4.27 -28.64
N GLY A 199 38.65 -3.83 -28.36
CA GLY A 199 39.73 -3.65 -29.33
C GLY A 199 40.08 -2.19 -29.65
N GLY A 200 39.44 -1.21 -29.02
CA GLY A 200 39.87 0.19 -29.11
C GLY A 200 41.25 0.38 -28.46
N ARG A 201 42.04 1.32 -28.99
CA ARG A 201 43.41 1.56 -28.51
C ARG A 201 43.80 3.03 -28.61
N VAL A 202 44.44 3.55 -27.57
CA VAL A 202 45.14 4.84 -27.68
C VAL A 202 46.41 4.64 -28.48
N VAL A 203 46.59 5.40 -29.56
CA VAL A 203 47.75 5.26 -30.47
C VAL A 203 48.77 6.39 -30.31
N ARG A 204 48.31 7.61 -30.00
CA ARG A 204 49.16 8.80 -29.82
C ARG A 204 48.52 9.73 -28.81
N TYR A 205 49.33 10.47 -28.08
CA TYR A 205 48.86 11.43 -27.09
C TYR A 205 49.94 12.50 -26.83
N SER A 206 49.56 13.63 -26.25
CA SER A 206 50.49 14.67 -25.78
C SER A 206 51.35 14.19 -24.60
N GLU A 207 52.34 14.96 -24.15
CA GLU A 207 53.21 14.55 -23.04
C GLU A 207 52.40 14.12 -21.79
N ALA A 208 52.57 12.88 -21.34
CA ALA A 208 51.94 12.38 -20.12
C ALA A 208 52.53 13.10 -18.90
N TYR A 209 51.67 13.44 -17.93
CA TYR A 209 52.11 14.03 -16.68
C TYR A 209 52.68 12.94 -15.78
N ASP A 210 54.00 12.91 -15.64
CA ASP A 210 54.66 12.10 -14.61
C ASP A 210 54.65 12.89 -13.31
N ALA A 211 53.75 12.52 -12.40
CA ALA A 211 53.72 13.00 -11.02
C ALA A 211 54.93 12.40 -10.29
N GLY A 212 56.12 12.92 -10.65
CA GLY A 212 57.43 12.30 -10.46
C GLY A 212 57.43 11.16 -9.47
N LYS A 213 57.54 9.93 -9.98
CA LYS A 213 57.72 8.72 -9.17
C LYS A 213 58.58 9.09 -7.95
N ARG A 214 57.99 9.09 -6.74
CA ARG A 214 58.76 9.06 -5.50
C ARG A 214 59.52 7.73 -5.54
N GLY A 215 60.67 7.73 -6.20
CA GLY A 215 61.60 6.63 -6.26
C GLY A 215 62.18 6.44 -4.87
N GLY A 216 61.40 5.86 -3.97
CA GLY A 216 61.94 5.23 -2.79
C GLY A 216 62.83 4.08 -3.25
N LEU A 217 63.89 3.80 -2.50
CA LEU A 217 64.89 2.73 -2.72
C LEU A 217 64.30 1.33 -3.04
N LEU A 218 62.99 1.15 -2.90
CA LEU A 218 62.24 -0.09 -3.18
C LEU A 218 61.74 -0.24 -4.63
N SER A 219 61.62 0.84 -5.43
CA SER A 219 61.25 0.74 -6.86
C SER A 219 62.38 0.23 -7.76
N ALA A 220 63.59 0.10 -7.22
CA ALA A 220 64.77 -0.46 -7.87
C ALA A 220 64.96 -1.97 -7.62
N LEU A 221 64.11 -2.59 -6.79
CA LEU A 221 64.17 -4.03 -6.55
C LEU A 221 63.42 -4.81 -7.65
N PRO A 222 63.96 -5.94 -8.14
CA PRO A 222 63.35 -6.74 -9.21
C PRO A 222 62.00 -7.39 -8.87
N PHE A 223 61.52 -7.23 -7.62
CA PHE A 223 60.20 -7.67 -7.14
C PHE A 223 59.25 -6.51 -6.82
N GLY A 224 59.70 -5.25 -6.96
CA GLY A 224 58.90 -4.05 -6.81
C GLY A 224 58.15 -3.74 -8.10
N GLY A 225 57.26 -4.64 -8.51
CA GLY A 225 56.39 -4.50 -9.68
C GLY A 225 55.35 -3.41 -9.45
N GLY A 226 55.75 -2.14 -9.52
CA GLY A 226 54.82 -1.06 -9.81
C GLY A 226 54.26 -1.29 -11.22
N ASP A 227 52.94 -1.33 -11.33
CA ASP A 227 52.22 -1.53 -12.58
C ASP A 227 52.66 -0.49 -13.63
N ASN A 228 53.63 -0.86 -14.46
CA ASN A 228 54.12 -0.07 -15.58
C ASN A 228 53.24 -0.31 -16.82
N GLY A 229 51.95 -0.62 -16.63
CA GLY A 229 50.97 -0.61 -17.70
C GLY A 229 50.89 0.78 -18.34
N ASP A 230 50.71 0.81 -19.66
CA ASP A 230 50.45 2.03 -20.42
C ASP A 230 49.20 2.73 -19.87
N GLN A 231 49.40 3.76 -19.03
CA GLN A 231 48.33 4.49 -18.36
C GLN A 231 47.39 5.19 -19.35
N SER A 232 47.80 5.37 -20.61
CA SER A 232 46.95 5.98 -21.64
C SER A 232 45.71 5.15 -21.92
N GLN A 233 45.79 3.82 -21.82
CA GLN A 233 44.66 2.93 -22.10
C GLN A 233 43.53 3.02 -21.06
N LYS A 234 43.78 3.64 -19.88
CA LYS A 234 42.76 3.84 -18.85
C LYS A 234 41.57 4.65 -19.34
N ILE A 235 41.79 5.59 -20.27
CA ILE A 235 40.70 6.40 -20.83
C ILE A 235 39.68 5.60 -21.65
N LEU A 236 40.02 4.36 -22.01
CA LEU A 236 39.17 3.44 -22.78
C LEU A 236 38.57 2.33 -21.89
N GLN A 237 38.73 2.45 -20.56
CA GLN A 237 38.28 1.48 -19.57
C GLN A 237 37.29 2.13 -18.60
N PRO A 238 36.30 1.38 -18.08
CA PRO A 238 35.40 1.91 -17.06
C PRO A 238 36.17 2.17 -15.76
N SER A 239 36.07 3.39 -15.23
CA SER A 239 36.69 3.80 -13.95
C SER A 239 35.75 3.68 -12.75
N PHE A 240 34.45 3.41 -12.98
CA PHE A 240 33.39 3.31 -11.97
C PHE A 240 33.35 4.47 -10.96
N GLY A 241 33.81 5.65 -11.38
CA GLY A 241 33.83 6.86 -10.53
C GLY A 241 34.96 6.92 -9.51
N GLU A 242 35.94 6.00 -9.55
CA GLU A 242 37.09 6.02 -8.65
C GLU A 242 38.04 7.20 -8.93
N PRO A 243 38.27 8.11 -7.97
CA PRO A 243 39.24 9.20 -8.14
C PRO A 243 40.65 8.66 -8.42
N GLY A 244 41.34 9.23 -9.42
CA GLY A 244 42.72 8.88 -9.76
C GLY A 244 42.87 7.80 -10.84
N GLN A 245 41.78 7.19 -11.32
CA GLN A 245 41.78 6.27 -12.47
C GLN A 245 41.73 6.99 -13.82
N CYS A 246 42.30 8.19 -13.90
CA CYS A 246 42.35 8.98 -15.13
C CYS A 246 43.74 8.94 -15.77
N PHE A 247 43.81 9.36 -17.03
CA PHE A 247 45.08 9.56 -17.72
C PHE A 247 45.48 11.04 -17.64
N PRO A 248 46.56 11.37 -16.91
CA PRO A 248 46.99 12.75 -16.74
C PRO A 248 47.93 13.17 -17.87
N LEU A 249 47.59 14.27 -18.53
CA LEU A 249 48.39 14.91 -19.57
C LEU A 249 48.94 16.23 -19.04
N LYS A 250 50.16 16.58 -19.43
CA LYS A 250 50.84 17.78 -18.93
C LYS A 250 50.22 19.06 -19.50
N GLY A 251 50.04 20.06 -18.64
CA GLY A 251 49.48 21.36 -19.00
C GLY A 251 47.95 21.35 -19.20
N SER A 252 47.43 22.46 -19.72
CA SER A 252 46.00 22.70 -19.96
C SER A 252 45.54 22.46 -21.40
N SER A 253 46.46 22.09 -22.29
CA SER A 253 46.17 21.80 -23.69
C SER A 253 46.94 20.57 -24.16
N GLY A 254 46.36 19.83 -25.09
CA GLY A 254 46.93 18.56 -25.54
C GLY A 254 45.98 17.81 -26.45
N PHE A 255 46.31 16.55 -26.70
CA PHE A 255 45.50 15.71 -27.56
C PHE A 255 45.63 14.23 -27.19
N VAL A 256 44.61 13.46 -27.55
CA VAL A 256 44.65 11.99 -27.53
C VAL A 256 44.04 11.46 -28.82
N GLU A 257 44.74 10.50 -29.42
CA GLU A 257 44.36 9.83 -30.66
C GLU A 257 44.02 8.37 -30.37
N ILE A 258 42.84 7.96 -30.80
CA ILE A 258 42.24 6.67 -30.49
C ILE A 258 41.91 5.96 -31.80
N GLN A 259 42.41 4.74 -31.94
CA GLN A 259 41.94 3.77 -32.92
C GLN A 259 40.67 3.11 -32.37
N LEU A 260 39.57 3.25 -33.11
CA LEU A 260 38.31 2.58 -32.82
C LEU A 260 38.43 1.09 -33.15
N ARG A 261 37.60 0.26 -32.53
CA ARG A 261 37.58 -1.18 -32.80
C ARG A 261 37.24 -1.55 -34.25
N LYS A 262 36.51 -0.66 -34.94
CA LYS A 262 36.01 -0.80 -36.32
C LYS A 262 35.78 0.58 -36.95
N GLY A 263 35.66 0.61 -38.27
CA GLY A 263 35.17 1.79 -38.99
C GLY A 263 33.67 2.00 -38.75
N ILE A 264 33.28 3.21 -38.36
CA ILE A 264 31.89 3.58 -38.08
C ILE A 264 31.54 4.92 -38.74
N ILE A 265 30.25 5.17 -38.91
CA ILE A 265 29.72 6.53 -39.09
C ILE A 265 29.46 7.06 -37.68
N PRO A 266 30.24 8.06 -37.21
CA PRO A 266 30.18 8.49 -35.83
C PRO A 266 28.99 9.44 -35.61
N GLU A 267 28.29 9.27 -34.50
CA GLU A 267 27.08 10.03 -34.15
C GLU A 267 27.28 10.92 -32.92
N ALA A 268 28.06 10.46 -31.94
CA ALA A 268 28.28 11.20 -30.70
C ALA A 268 29.59 10.78 -30.02
N ILE A 269 30.07 11.65 -29.14
CA ILE A 269 31.16 11.39 -28.22
C ILE A 269 30.69 11.59 -26.78
N THR A 270 31.10 10.71 -25.88
CA THR A 270 30.91 10.90 -24.45
C THR A 270 32.26 11.13 -23.80
N LEU A 271 32.35 12.19 -23.01
CA LEU A 271 33.50 12.52 -22.19
C LEU A 271 33.09 12.43 -20.72
N GLU A 272 33.88 11.71 -19.94
CA GLU A 272 33.64 11.51 -18.52
C GLU A 272 34.74 12.13 -17.67
N HIS A 273 34.33 12.60 -16.50
CA HIS A 273 35.20 12.95 -15.41
C HIS A 273 34.67 12.35 -14.10
N VAL A 274 35.51 12.35 -13.05
CA VAL A 274 35.05 12.02 -11.70
C VAL A 274 33.93 12.98 -11.26
N SER A 275 32.94 12.46 -10.51
CA SER A 275 31.85 13.29 -9.97
C SER A 275 32.39 14.32 -8.98
N LYS A 276 31.79 15.53 -8.99
CA LYS A 276 32.11 16.61 -8.05
C LYS A 276 31.98 16.15 -6.58
N ASP A 277 31.11 15.18 -6.31
CA ASP A 277 30.77 14.74 -4.96
C ASP A 277 31.89 13.90 -4.33
N VAL A 278 32.81 13.36 -5.14
CA VAL A 278 33.92 12.50 -4.71
C VAL A 278 35.29 13.03 -5.16
N ALA A 279 35.33 14.10 -5.94
CA ALA A 279 36.56 14.66 -6.48
C ALA A 279 37.29 15.55 -5.46
N TYR A 280 38.62 15.39 -5.37
CA TYR A 280 39.47 16.32 -4.62
C TYR A 280 39.68 17.65 -5.35
N ASP A 281 39.80 17.60 -6.68
CA ASP A 281 40.06 18.75 -7.53
C ASP A 281 39.45 18.54 -8.92
N MET A 282 38.53 19.42 -9.31
CA MET A 282 37.88 19.42 -10.62
C MET A 282 38.57 20.34 -11.63
N SER A 283 39.58 21.12 -11.21
CA SER A 283 40.30 22.07 -12.09
C SER A 283 41.10 21.38 -13.19
N THR A 284 41.38 20.08 -13.01
CA THR A 284 42.09 19.23 -13.97
C THR A 284 41.19 18.68 -15.08
N ALA A 285 39.87 18.85 -15.00
CA ALA A 285 38.97 18.38 -16.04
C ALA A 285 39.20 19.16 -17.34
N PRO A 286 39.21 18.50 -18.51
CA PRO A 286 39.24 19.19 -19.80
C PRO A 286 38.02 20.09 -19.94
N LYS A 287 38.16 21.19 -20.68
CA LYS A 287 37.08 22.17 -20.89
C LYS A 287 36.75 22.30 -22.37
N ASP A 288 37.50 23.12 -23.11
CA ASP A 288 37.21 23.38 -24.52
C ASP A 288 37.88 22.30 -25.39
N CYS A 289 37.05 21.51 -26.07
CA CYS A 289 37.45 20.31 -26.79
C CYS A 289 37.00 20.33 -28.25
N ARG A 290 37.79 19.68 -29.11
CA ARG A 290 37.46 19.42 -30.51
C ARG A 290 37.71 17.96 -30.83
N LEU A 291 36.70 17.31 -31.39
CA LEU A 291 36.82 15.95 -31.92
C LEU A 291 37.05 16.01 -33.43
N SER A 292 38.10 15.35 -33.90
CA SER A 292 38.36 15.12 -35.32
C SER A 292 38.40 13.62 -35.62
N GLY A 293 38.11 13.22 -36.85
CA GLY A 293 38.12 11.82 -37.26
C GLY A 293 38.59 11.64 -38.70
N TRP A 294 39.12 10.46 -39.00
CA TRP A 294 39.53 10.06 -40.35
C TRP A 294 39.48 8.54 -40.50
N TYR A 295 39.60 8.09 -41.75
CA TYR A 295 39.77 6.68 -42.06
C TYR A 295 41.23 6.38 -42.35
N GLN A 296 41.81 5.45 -41.59
CA GLN A 296 43.14 4.91 -41.85
C GLN A 296 43.00 3.50 -42.46
N GLY A 297 43.30 3.38 -43.75
CA GLY A 297 43.36 2.10 -44.45
C GLY A 297 44.57 1.24 -44.05
N THR A 298 44.50 -0.06 -44.30
CA THR A 298 45.61 -1.00 -44.05
C THR A 298 46.63 -0.95 -45.21
N HIS A 299 47.74 -0.22 -45.02
CA HIS A 299 49.03 -0.37 -45.72
C HIS A 299 48.99 -0.61 -47.25
N THR A 300 48.79 0.46 -48.05
CA THR A 300 49.39 0.58 -49.42
C THR A 300 49.57 2.02 -49.90
N GLU A 301 49.31 3.03 -49.07
CA GLU A 301 49.48 4.41 -49.46
C GLU A 301 50.36 5.09 -48.42
N THR A 302 51.45 5.70 -48.89
CA THR A 302 52.38 6.56 -48.15
C THR A 302 51.66 7.34 -47.05
N PRO A 303 52.23 7.48 -45.83
CA PRO A 303 51.58 8.21 -44.75
C PRO A 303 51.23 9.61 -45.28
N PRO A 304 49.93 9.93 -45.46
CA PRO A 304 49.55 11.28 -45.85
C PRO A 304 50.05 12.18 -44.74
N ASN A 305 50.48 13.40 -45.09
CA ASN A 305 50.59 14.46 -44.08
C ASN A 305 49.27 14.48 -43.31
N HIS A 306 49.27 13.97 -42.06
CA HIS A 306 48.07 13.60 -41.31
C HIS A 306 47.03 14.74 -41.16
N ALA A 307 47.42 15.99 -41.41
CA ALA A 307 46.54 17.14 -41.38
C ALA A 307 45.58 17.24 -42.59
N ALA A 308 45.85 16.57 -43.72
CA ALA A 308 45.11 16.78 -44.97
C ALA A 308 43.78 16.00 -45.07
N GLU A 309 43.56 14.98 -44.24
CA GLU A 309 42.38 14.09 -44.29
C GLU A 309 41.59 14.01 -42.97
N MET A 310 41.93 14.87 -41.99
CA MET A 310 41.16 14.95 -40.73
C MET A 310 39.93 15.82 -40.91
N TYR A 311 38.76 15.25 -40.63
CA TYR A 311 37.50 15.98 -40.58
C TYR A 311 37.21 16.40 -39.15
N ALA A 312 36.92 17.69 -38.93
CA ALA A 312 36.39 18.16 -37.66
C ALA A 312 34.96 17.64 -37.51
N LEU A 313 34.71 16.81 -36.49
CA LEU A 313 33.41 16.16 -36.26
C LEU A 313 32.51 17.05 -35.41
N THR A 314 33.05 17.59 -34.32
CA THR A 314 32.32 18.49 -33.40
C THR A 314 33.28 19.24 -32.49
N GLU A 315 32.85 20.41 -32.03
CA GLU A 315 33.51 21.22 -31.00
C GLU A 315 32.55 21.39 -29.83
N PHE A 316 33.05 21.19 -28.61
CA PHE A 316 32.22 21.20 -27.41
C PHE A 316 32.98 21.65 -26.16
N THR A 317 32.23 22.11 -25.17
CA THR A 317 32.78 22.49 -23.86
C THR A 317 32.22 21.54 -22.79
N TYR A 318 33.13 20.88 -22.07
CA TYR A 318 32.79 20.09 -20.90
C TYR A 318 32.50 21.01 -19.70
N ASP A 319 31.33 20.87 -19.09
CA ASP A 319 30.80 21.81 -18.10
C ASP A 319 30.68 21.18 -16.71
N LEU A 320 31.45 21.68 -15.73
CA LEU A 320 31.43 21.18 -14.35
C LEU A 320 30.08 21.35 -13.63
N ALA A 321 29.21 22.25 -14.11
CA ALA A 321 27.89 22.43 -13.52
C ALA A 321 26.90 21.33 -13.93
N LYS A 322 27.19 20.58 -15.00
CA LYS A 322 26.37 19.48 -15.49
C LYS A 322 26.80 18.14 -14.88
N ASN A 323 26.22 17.05 -15.38
CA ASN A 323 26.56 15.70 -14.95
C ASN A 323 28.01 15.34 -15.30
N ASN A 324 28.61 14.40 -14.57
CA ASN A 324 30.02 14.00 -14.76
C ASN A 324 30.26 13.15 -16.02
N ILE A 325 29.17 12.66 -16.63
CA ILE A 325 29.14 11.96 -17.91
C ILE A 325 28.41 12.88 -18.90
N GLN A 326 29.11 13.40 -19.90
CA GLN A 326 28.55 14.35 -20.87
C GLN A 326 28.68 13.80 -22.29
N THR A 327 27.54 13.72 -22.99
CA THR A 327 27.48 13.25 -24.37
C THR A 327 27.21 14.43 -25.30
N PHE A 328 27.96 14.50 -26.38
CA PHE A 328 27.90 15.55 -27.38
C PHE A 328 27.67 14.92 -28.75
N ASP A 329 26.61 15.33 -29.43
CA ASP A 329 26.30 14.84 -30.77
C ASP A 329 27.25 15.48 -31.81
N ILE A 330 27.50 14.74 -32.88
CA ILE A 330 28.35 15.16 -34.00
C ILE A 330 27.54 16.05 -34.94
N THR A 331 28.07 17.24 -35.21
CA THR A 331 27.37 18.30 -35.97
C THR A 331 27.85 18.41 -37.41
N ALA A 332 28.96 17.78 -37.76
CA ALA A 332 29.49 17.81 -39.11
C ALA A 332 28.53 17.13 -40.10
N PRO A 333 28.15 17.80 -41.21
CA PRO A 333 27.41 17.17 -42.29
C PRO A 333 28.31 16.21 -43.08
N ASP A 334 27.73 15.12 -43.59
CA ASP A 334 28.39 14.15 -44.48
C ASP A 334 29.67 13.49 -43.91
N VAL A 335 29.65 13.14 -42.63
CA VAL A 335 30.76 12.38 -42.03
C VAL A 335 30.81 10.97 -42.63
N GLY A 336 31.90 10.69 -43.35
CA GLY A 336 32.20 9.36 -43.86
C GLY A 336 32.55 8.35 -42.76
N VAL A 337 32.93 7.14 -43.17
CA VAL A 337 33.38 6.11 -42.23
C VAL A 337 34.72 6.55 -41.61
N VAL A 338 34.81 6.54 -40.28
CA VAL A 338 36.05 6.81 -39.53
C VAL A 338 36.42 5.60 -38.68
N ASN A 339 37.70 5.30 -38.57
CA ASN A 339 38.24 4.31 -37.63
C ASN A 339 39.30 4.90 -36.69
N MET A 340 39.68 6.16 -36.93
CA MET A 340 40.58 6.92 -36.08
C MET A 340 39.85 8.19 -35.64
N VAL A 341 39.99 8.53 -34.36
CA VAL A 341 39.53 9.80 -33.81
C VAL A 341 40.64 10.47 -33.02
N ARG A 342 40.57 11.79 -32.95
CA ARG A 342 41.47 12.61 -32.14
C ARG A 342 40.65 13.62 -31.34
N LEU A 343 40.81 13.58 -30.04
CA LEU A 343 40.30 14.59 -29.13
C LEU A 343 41.42 15.59 -28.85
N ASP A 344 41.27 16.82 -29.33
CA ASP A 344 42.10 17.95 -28.92
C ASP A 344 41.38 18.71 -27.79
N PHE A 345 42.11 19.10 -26.76
CA PHE A 345 41.63 20.04 -25.75
C PHE A 345 42.56 21.25 -25.68
N THR A 346 41.97 22.44 -25.64
CA THR A 346 42.71 23.72 -25.64
C THR A 346 42.76 24.38 -24.28
N SER A 347 41.94 23.92 -23.34
CA SER A 347 41.83 24.45 -21.99
C SER A 347 41.34 23.37 -21.01
N ASN A 348 41.50 23.66 -19.71
CA ASN A 348 40.90 22.91 -18.61
C ASN A 348 40.21 23.89 -17.63
N HIS A 349 39.71 23.38 -16.51
CA HIS A 349 38.97 24.18 -15.52
C HIS A 349 39.84 24.89 -14.47
N GLY A 350 41.14 25.04 -14.71
CA GLY A 350 42.01 25.93 -13.91
C GLY A 350 43.38 25.37 -13.52
N SER A 351 43.67 24.09 -13.79
CA SER A 351 44.98 23.51 -13.48
C SER A 351 46.05 23.95 -14.48
N SER A 352 47.15 24.53 -14.00
CA SER A 352 48.32 24.83 -14.84
C SER A 352 49.25 23.63 -15.03
N ALA A 353 49.15 22.62 -14.16
CA ALA A 353 50.07 21.49 -14.13
C ALA A 353 49.67 20.37 -15.08
N LEU A 354 48.38 20.01 -15.09
CA LEU A 354 47.89 18.84 -15.82
C LEU A 354 46.40 18.93 -16.17
N THR A 355 46.00 18.14 -17.14
CA THR A 355 44.61 17.85 -17.51
C THR A 355 44.38 16.35 -17.43
N CYS A 356 43.35 15.89 -16.72
CA CYS A 356 43.08 14.47 -16.54
C CYS A 356 41.81 14.05 -17.27
N ILE A 357 41.92 13.01 -18.09
CA ILE A 357 40.80 12.43 -18.83
C ILE A 357 40.44 11.10 -18.19
N TYR A 358 39.21 10.94 -17.71
CA TYR A 358 38.78 9.68 -17.09
C TYR A 358 38.35 8.65 -18.12
N ARG A 359 37.42 9.03 -19.01
CA ARG A 359 36.97 8.12 -20.07
C ARG A 359 36.47 8.87 -21.30
N ILE A 360 36.78 8.32 -22.47
CA ILE A 360 36.28 8.76 -23.76
C ILE A 360 35.53 7.60 -24.40
N ARG A 361 34.31 7.86 -24.88
CA ARG A 361 33.51 6.91 -25.64
C ARG A 361 33.16 7.52 -26.99
N VAL A 362 33.13 6.68 -28.03
CA VAL A 362 32.69 7.09 -29.35
C VAL A 362 31.53 6.21 -29.78
N HIS A 363 30.44 6.85 -30.17
CA HIS A 363 29.18 6.24 -30.52
C HIS A 363 28.89 6.43 -32.01
N GLY A 364 28.20 5.47 -32.60
CA GLY A 364 27.80 5.50 -34.00
C GLY A 364 27.28 4.15 -34.47
N HIS A 365 27.23 3.97 -35.79
CA HIS A 365 26.80 2.72 -36.41
C HIS A 365 27.79 2.23 -37.46
N GLU A 366 27.84 0.91 -37.66
CA GLU A 366 28.62 0.32 -38.74
C GLU A 366 27.98 0.66 -40.09
N PRO A 367 28.77 1.00 -41.13
CA PRO A 367 28.23 1.26 -42.45
C PRO A 367 27.55 -0.01 -42.98
N VAL A 368 26.32 0.11 -43.47
CA VAL A 368 25.57 -1.01 -44.02
C VAL A 368 26.32 -1.54 -45.24
N THR A 369 26.94 -2.71 -45.09
CA THR A 369 27.47 -3.44 -46.25
C THR A 369 26.26 -4.05 -46.96
N PRO A 370 26.00 -3.73 -48.25
CA PRO A 370 24.92 -4.38 -48.96
C PRO A 370 25.20 -5.88 -48.98
N VAL A 371 24.30 -6.67 -48.38
CA VAL A 371 24.36 -8.12 -48.44
C VAL A 371 24.15 -8.51 -49.89
N ILE A 372 25.24 -8.78 -50.61
CA ILE A 372 25.17 -9.42 -51.92
C ILE A 372 24.68 -10.83 -51.65
N ALA A 373 23.38 -11.05 -51.80
CA ALA A 373 22.79 -12.37 -51.82
C ALA A 373 23.51 -13.18 -52.90
N SER A 374 24.43 -14.05 -52.48
CA SER A 374 25.02 -15.03 -53.38
C SER A 374 23.88 -15.97 -53.80
N PRO A 375 23.62 -16.18 -55.10
CA PRO A 375 22.69 -17.21 -55.52
C PRO A 375 23.25 -18.55 -55.02
N LEU A 376 22.46 -19.27 -54.23
CA LEU A 376 22.79 -20.61 -53.77
C LEU A 376 23.08 -21.53 -54.97
N PRO A 377 24.04 -22.46 -54.85
CA PRO A 377 24.45 -23.36 -55.92
C PRO A 377 23.37 -24.33 -56.38
#